data_AF-A0A7G6AER7-F1
#
_entry.id   AF-A0A7G6AER7-F1
#
_cell.length_a   1.000
_cell.length_b   1.000
_cell.length_c   1.000
_cell.angle_alpha   90.00
_cell.angle_beta   90.00
_cell.angle_gamma   90.00
#
_symmetry.space_group_name_H-M   'P 1'
#
loop_
_entity.id
_entity.type
_entity.pdbx_description
1 polymer ?
#
loop_
_entity_poly.entity_id
_entity_poly.type
_entity_poly.pdbx_seq_one_letter_code
_entity_poly.pdbx_strand_id
1 'polypeptide(L)'
;MTRTAIAATVAGALTWTAPAQAWHGETHRRIVLDAVGYMKAHPDTTNYARLVAGVTKAGYTIDGFAKALAQAAVDVDDFQDTFICGATTGNCQPAPVWGNLKAGAYSSYWHFQNHTAGKDVHGNPFGGYDYARNAVHGDVDKIAASWLANDYLDDGPGGMDGWFGDGSKYNSYGKTEANYRLGGYSTPGMYQDFQTMPFQPIDNLAQYWFARFLAAPSAQALGFALHATDLLQPHHTWSTSGSNHTGWEEWAEDYYYSEGLNNPALVQAALGDFTPLAATAQDLRPLLRQGGSYSYANGGAVLSSTDHAVRRTAGRKMIPHAIAMVVHVLNRAALRL
;
A
#
# COMPACT_ATOMS: atom_id res chain seq x y z
N MET A 1 -61.71 4.46 21.32
CA MET A 1 -60.43 3.73 21.29
C MET A 1 -60.05 3.49 19.84
N THR A 2 -59.13 4.28 19.30
CA THR A 2 -58.34 3.94 18.11
C THR A 2 -57.25 4.99 17.97
N ARG A 3 -56.03 4.65 18.42
CA ARG A 3 -54.82 5.45 18.19
C ARG A 3 -54.13 4.85 16.96
N THR A 4 -54.11 5.59 15.87
CA THR A 4 -53.31 5.29 14.69
C THR A 4 -51.88 5.75 14.96
N ALA A 5 -50.95 4.82 15.14
CA ALA A 5 -49.53 5.11 15.21
C ALA A 5 -48.98 5.16 13.78
N ILE A 6 -48.51 6.34 13.35
CA ILE A 6 -47.73 6.50 12.12
C ILE A 6 -46.29 6.11 12.47
N ALA A 7 -45.86 4.94 12.01
CA ALA A 7 -44.45 4.56 12.04
C ALA A 7 -43.73 5.29 10.90
N ALA A 8 -42.88 6.26 11.24
CA ALA A 8 -41.94 6.86 10.31
C ALA A 8 -40.73 5.93 10.16
N THR A 9 -40.70 5.15 9.08
CA THR A 9 -39.51 4.41 8.65
C THR A 9 -38.51 5.40 8.05
N VAL A 10 -37.54 5.84 8.84
CA VAL A 10 -36.32 6.48 8.32
C VAL A 10 -35.47 5.36 7.71
N ALA A 11 -35.65 5.09 6.42
CA ALA A 11 -34.70 4.32 5.63
C ALA A 11 -33.49 5.21 5.34
N GLY A 12 -32.56 5.28 6.29
CA GLY A 12 -31.24 5.84 6.04
C GLY A 12 -30.52 4.95 5.06
N ALA A 13 -30.39 5.41 3.81
CA ALA A 13 -29.47 4.82 2.84
C ALA A 13 -28.04 5.08 3.34
N LEU A 14 -27.56 4.21 4.23
CA LEU A 14 -26.13 4.04 4.46
C LEU A 14 -25.55 3.54 3.14
N THR A 15 -24.92 4.40 2.36
CA THR A 15 -24.06 3.98 1.25
C THR A 15 -22.86 3.30 1.86
N TRP A 16 -22.67 2.02 1.51
CA TRP A 16 -21.69 1.13 2.11
C TRP A 16 -20.31 1.49 1.57
N THR A 17 -19.44 2.08 2.40
CA THR A 17 -18.03 2.31 2.06
C THR A 17 -17.27 1.02 2.35
N ALA A 18 -16.92 0.26 1.31
CA ALA A 18 -15.88 -0.76 1.46
C ALA A 18 -14.59 -0.08 1.94
N PRO A 19 -13.82 -0.67 2.86
CA PRO A 19 -12.54 -0.08 3.26
C PRO A 19 -11.58 -0.15 2.07
N ALA A 20 -10.76 0.89 1.93
CA ALA A 20 -9.74 0.94 0.89
C ALA A 20 -8.58 -0.01 1.23
N GLN A 21 -8.04 -0.67 0.21
CA GLN A 21 -7.00 -1.68 0.36
C GLN A 21 -5.63 -1.21 -0.16
N ALA A 22 -5.62 -0.34 -1.18
CA ALA A 22 -4.48 0.20 -1.91
C ALA A 22 -5.04 1.01 -3.09
N TRP A 23 -4.19 1.62 -3.93
CA TRP A 23 -4.62 1.88 -5.31
C TRP A 23 -5.36 0.65 -5.82
N HIS A 24 -6.54 0.81 -6.42
CA HIS A 24 -7.25 -0.35 -6.97
C HIS A 24 -6.30 -1.17 -7.87
N GLY A 25 -6.39 -2.49 -7.80
CA GLY A 25 -5.44 -3.38 -8.49
C GLY A 25 -5.26 -3.05 -9.97
N GLU A 26 -6.30 -2.61 -10.65
CA GLU A 26 -6.20 -2.17 -12.04
C GLU A 26 -5.29 -0.93 -12.22
N THR A 27 -5.31 0.02 -11.29
CA THR A 27 -4.40 1.18 -11.29
C THR A 27 -2.95 0.75 -11.07
N HIS A 28 -2.65 -0.13 -10.12
CA HIS A 28 -1.31 -0.71 -9.97
C HIS A 28 -0.84 -1.37 -11.27
N ARG A 29 -1.71 -2.18 -11.87
CA ARG A 29 -1.42 -2.90 -13.11
C ARG A 29 -1.07 -1.92 -14.24
N ARG A 30 -1.85 -0.86 -14.41
CA ARG A 30 -1.62 0.17 -15.45
C ARG A 30 -0.31 0.92 -15.23
N ILE A 31 -0.01 1.32 -13.98
CA ILE A 31 1.24 2.02 -13.64
C ILE A 31 2.47 1.20 -14.05
N VAL A 32 2.48 -0.11 -13.74
CA VAL A 32 3.61 -1.00 -14.09
C VAL A 32 3.75 -1.17 -15.59
N LEU A 33 2.63 -1.38 -16.30
CA LEU A 33 2.65 -1.52 -17.75
C LEU A 33 3.11 -0.24 -18.46
N ASP A 34 2.63 0.92 -18.00
CA ASP A 34 3.04 2.21 -18.55
C ASP A 34 4.51 2.52 -18.25
N ALA A 35 5.06 2.07 -17.11
CA ALA A 35 6.48 2.21 -16.83
C ALA A 35 7.35 1.40 -17.81
N VAL A 36 6.98 0.14 -18.08
CA VAL A 36 7.68 -0.67 -19.10
C VAL A 36 7.50 -0.06 -20.50
N GLY A 37 6.30 0.42 -20.82
CA GLY A 37 6.00 1.13 -22.07
C GLY A 37 6.82 2.41 -22.23
N TYR A 38 7.00 3.16 -21.15
CA TYR A 38 7.83 4.35 -21.11
C TYR A 38 9.29 4.01 -21.39
N MET A 39 9.85 2.99 -20.71
CA MET A 39 11.22 2.53 -20.96
C MET A 39 11.42 2.07 -22.41
N LYS A 40 10.43 1.37 -22.98
CA LYS A 40 10.44 0.93 -24.38
C LYS A 40 10.49 2.10 -25.36
N ALA A 41 9.76 3.18 -25.07
CA ALA A 41 9.75 4.40 -25.88
C ALA A 41 10.99 5.29 -25.67
N HIS A 42 11.71 5.11 -24.56
CA HIS A 42 12.89 5.92 -24.20
C HIS A 42 14.09 5.01 -23.86
N PRO A 43 14.57 4.19 -24.82
CA PRO A 43 15.65 3.24 -24.55
C PRO A 43 17.00 3.91 -24.29
N ASP A 44 17.20 5.15 -24.75
CA ASP A 44 18.47 5.87 -24.64
C ASP A 44 18.66 6.53 -23.26
N THR A 45 17.56 6.76 -22.53
CA THR A 45 17.58 7.39 -21.20
C THR A 45 17.20 6.41 -20.08
N THR A 46 16.97 5.14 -20.42
CA THR A 46 16.61 4.08 -19.48
C THR A 46 17.45 2.83 -19.75
N ASN A 47 17.44 1.87 -18.84
CA ASN A 47 18.11 0.58 -19.02
C ASN A 47 17.26 -0.42 -19.80
N TYR A 48 16.38 0.03 -20.70
CA TYR A 48 15.44 -0.83 -21.42
C TYR A 48 16.13 -1.97 -22.18
N ALA A 49 17.22 -1.69 -22.89
CA ALA A 49 17.96 -2.72 -23.63
C ALA A 49 18.51 -3.81 -22.70
N ARG A 50 19.01 -3.44 -21.51
CA ARG A 50 19.48 -4.40 -20.50
C ARG A 50 18.33 -5.19 -19.90
N LEU A 51 17.22 -4.52 -19.61
CA LEU A 51 16.00 -5.16 -19.13
C LEU A 51 15.53 -6.24 -20.11
N VAL A 52 15.40 -5.90 -21.39
CA VAL A 52 15.00 -6.86 -22.44
C VAL A 52 15.96 -8.04 -22.52
N ALA A 53 17.28 -7.80 -22.53
CA ALA A 53 18.27 -8.86 -22.61
C ALA A 53 18.19 -9.82 -21.41
N GLY A 54 18.09 -9.27 -20.19
CA GLY A 54 17.98 -10.04 -18.96
C GLY A 54 16.68 -10.83 -18.86
N VAL A 55 15.55 -10.20 -19.22
CA VAL A 55 14.22 -10.83 -19.27
C VAL A 55 14.17 -11.96 -20.31
N THR A 56 14.78 -11.75 -21.48
CA THR A 56 14.86 -12.77 -22.54
C THR A 56 15.69 -13.97 -22.09
N LYS A 57 16.82 -13.72 -21.41
CA LYS A 57 17.65 -14.78 -20.81
C LYS A 57 16.88 -15.59 -19.75
N ALA A 58 15.94 -14.95 -19.04
CA ALA A 58 15.05 -15.59 -18.08
C ALA A 58 13.85 -16.31 -18.73
N GLY A 59 13.76 -16.36 -20.07
CA GLY A 59 12.73 -17.09 -20.81
C GLY A 59 11.42 -16.33 -21.03
N TYR A 60 11.39 -15.02 -20.76
CA TYR A 60 10.21 -14.19 -20.99
C TYR A 60 10.34 -13.36 -22.27
N THR A 61 9.20 -13.06 -22.90
CA THR A 61 9.09 -11.86 -23.74
C THR A 61 8.95 -10.63 -22.85
N ILE A 62 9.34 -9.45 -23.33
CA ILE A 62 9.20 -8.21 -22.52
C ILE A 62 7.74 -7.93 -22.14
N ASP A 63 6.80 -8.19 -23.05
CA ASP A 63 5.37 -7.99 -22.79
C ASP A 63 4.83 -9.03 -21.79
N GLY A 64 5.30 -10.29 -21.87
CA GLY A 64 4.96 -11.33 -20.90
C GLY A 64 5.49 -11.02 -19.51
N PHE A 65 6.73 -10.52 -19.43
CA PHE A 65 7.32 -10.06 -18.17
C PHE A 65 6.57 -8.86 -17.59
N ALA A 66 6.23 -7.86 -18.40
CA ALA A 66 5.48 -6.69 -17.95
C ALA A 66 4.12 -7.08 -17.35
N LYS A 67 3.40 -8.03 -17.96
CA LYS A 67 2.15 -8.57 -17.42
C LYS A 67 2.35 -9.32 -16.11
N ALA A 68 3.41 -10.13 -16.01
CA ALA A 68 3.72 -10.87 -14.78
C ALA A 68 4.11 -9.91 -13.63
N LEU A 69 4.89 -8.88 -13.91
CA LEU A 69 5.21 -7.82 -12.94
C LEU A 69 3.95 -7.10 -12.47
N ALA A 70 3.11 -6.68 -13.43
CA ALA A 70 1.92 -5.91 -13.15
C ALA A 70 0.91 -6.72 -12.32
N GLN A 71 0.73 -8.00 -12.63
CA GLN A 71 -0.12 -8.89 -11.83
C GLN A 71 0.45 -9.09 -10.43
N ALA A 72 1.75 -9.36 -10.30
CA ALA A 72 2.36 -9.54 -8.99
C ALA A 72 2.23 -8.26 -8.12
N ALA A 73 2.30 -7.06 -8.70
CA ALA A 73 2.05 -5.83 -7.95
C ALA A 73 0.60 -5.73 -7.41
N VAL A 74 -0.37 -6.33 -8.11
CA VAL A 74 -1.77 -6.44 -7.63
C VAL A 74 -1.90 -7.49 -6.54
N ASP A 75 -1.24 -8.64 -6.70
CA ASP A 75 -1.40 -9.79 -5.81
C ASP A 75 -0.99 -9.51 -4.34
N VAL A 76 -0.28 -8.41 -4.05
CA VAL A 76 0.08 -7.99 -2.68
C VAL A 76 -1.17 -7.65 -1.85
N ASP A 77 -2.21 -7.09 -2.47
CA ASP A 77 -3.49 -6.80 -1.82
C ASP A 77 -4.15 -8.07 -1.25
N ASP A 78 -3.88 -9.21 -1.87
CA ASP A 78 -4.45 -10.52 -1.54
C ASP A 78 -3.57 -11.34 -0.59
N PHE A 79 -2.49 -10.77 -0.05
CA PHE A 79 -1.66 -11.46 0.93
C PHE A 79 -2.46 -11.85 2.17
N GLN A 80 -2.45 -13.14 2.49
CA GLN A 80 -3.06 -13.70 3.70
C GLN A 80 -2.01 -14.02 4.75
N ASP A 81 -1.21 -13.02 5.11
CA ASP A 81 -0.11 -13.15 6.06
C ASP A 81 -0.32 -12.38 7.38
N THR A 82 -1.45 -11.66 7.49
CA THR A 82 -1.78 -10.81 8.63
C THR A 82 -3.09 -11.23 9.27
N PHE A 83 -3.02 -11.57 10.56
CA PHE A 83 -4.15 -11.96 11.38
C PHE A 83 -4.15 -11.14 12.67
N ILE A 84 -5.33 -10.63 13.04
CA ILE A 84 -5.55 -9.90 14.29
C ILE A 84 -6.47 -10.74 15.18
N CYS A 85 -6.10 -10.87 16.45
CA CYS A 85 -6.78 -11.69 17.45
C CYS A 85 -7.66 -10.83 18.34
N GLY A 86 -8.88 -11.31 18.58
CA GLY A 86 -9.85 -10.61 19.42
C GLY A 86 -9.43 -10.59 20.88
N ALA A 87 -9.36 -9.40 21.50
CA ALA A 87 -8.94 -9.20 22.89
C ALA A 87 -9.70 -10.04 23.91
N THR A 88 -10.97 -10.35 23.61
CA THR A 88 -11.83 -11.14 24.51
C THR A 88 -11.61 -12.64 24.33
N THR A 89 -11.54 -13.13 23.10
CA THR A 89 -11.62 -14.57 22.79
C THR A 89 -10.29 -15.20 22.38
N GLY A 90 -9.29 -14.39 22.05
CA GLY A 90 -8.04 -14.82 21.42
C GLY A 90 -8.20 -15.30 19.97
N ASN A 91 -9.42 -15.34 19.42
CA ASN A 91 -9.63 -15.87 18.07
C ASN A 91 -9.11 -14.91 17.00
N CYS A 92 -8.21 -15.40 16.15
CA CYS A 92 -7.55 -14.61 15.12
C CYS A 92 -8.22 -14.75 13.76
N GLN A 93 -8.41 -13.62 13.08
CA GLN A 93 -9.08 -13.53 11.79
C GLN A 93 -8.22 -12.72 10.81
N PRO A 94 -8.30 -13.00 9.49
CA PRO A 94 -7.54 -12.26 8.48
C PRO A 94 -8.20 -10.95 8.03
N ALA A 95 -9.46 -10.74 8.42
CA ALA A 95 -10.24 -9.56 8.08
C ALA A 95 -11.29 -9.30 9.17
N PRO A 96 -11.79 -8.05 9.29
CA PRO A 96 -12.92 -7.75 10.16
C PRO A 96 -14.17 -8.50 9.75
N VAL A 97 -14.86 -9.12 10.71
CA VAL A 97 -16.20 -9.70 10.51
C VAL A 97 -17.25 -8.67 10.94
N TRP A 98 -17.50 -7.66 10.10
CA TRP A 98 -18.53 -6.64 10.32
C TRP A 98 -19.94 -7.14 9.94
N GLY A 99 -20.39 -8.28 10.49
CA GLY A 99 -21.61 -8.92 9.99
C GLY A 99 -21.47 -9.35 8.51
N ASN A 100 -22.38 -8.92 7.63
CA ASN A 100 -22.32 -9.25 6.19
C ASN A 100 -21.38 -8.34 5.36
N LEU A 101 -20.70 -7.37 6.00
CA LEU A 101 -19.71 -6.51 5.35
C LEU A 101 -18.39 -7.27 5.22
N LYS A 102 -17.94 -7.47 3.98
CA LYS A 102 -16.52 -7.80 3.72
C LYS A 102 -15.72 -6.51 3.86
N ALA A 103 -15.17 -6.29 5.04
CA ALA A 103 -14.04 -5.39 5.18
C ALA A 103 -12.82 -6.01 4.47
N GLY A 104 -11.97 -5.17 3.90
CA GLY A 104 -10.68 -5.54 3.32
C GLY A 104 -9.82 -6.30 4.34
N ALA A 105 -8.88 -7.09 3.83
CA ALA A 105 -7.98 -7.88 4.67
C ALA A 105 -7.12 -6.97 5.57
N TYR A 106 -6.74 -7.46 6.75
CA TYR A 106 -5.86 -6.74 7.67
C TYR A 106 -4.47 -6.47 7.10
N SER A 107 -4.10 -7.14 5.99
CA SER A 107 -2.91 -6.83 5.20
C SER A 107 -2.88 -5.37 4.75
N SER A 108 -4.04 -4.73 4.54
CA SER A 108 -4.14 -3.32 4.15
C SER A 108 -3.42 -2.35 5.09
N TYR A 109 -3.27 -2.66 6.39
CA TYR A 109 -2.55 -1.79 7.34
C TYR A 109 -1.04 -1.70 7.09
N TRP A 110 -0.47 -2.56 6.24
CA TRP A 110 0.94 -2.51 5.84
C TRP A 110 1.21 -1.59 4.65
N HIS A 111 0.18 -0.95 4.09
CA HIS A 111 0.31 -0.19 2.85
C HIS A 111 0.71 1.27 3.07
N PHE A 112 0.90 1.66 4.33
CA PHE A 112 1.09 3.04 4.73
C PHE A 112 2.57 3.39 4.93
N GLN A 113 2.87 4.67 4.77
CA GLN A 113 4.10 5.30 5.25
C GLN A 113 3.69 6.65 5.86
N ASN A 114 3.60 6.74 7.18
CA ASN A 114 3.05 7.87 7.90
C ASN A 114 3.98 9.08 7.88
N HIS A 115 3.76 9.99 6.94
CA HIS A 115 4.46 11.27 6.85
C HIS A 115 3.95 12.30 7.86
N THR A 116 2.77 12.09 8.45
CA THR A 116 2.18 13.01 9.43
C THR A 116 2.88 12.96 10.79
N ALA A 117 3.42 11.80 11.16
CA ALA A 117 4.04 11.57 12.45
C ALA A 117 5.58 11.41 12.38
N GLY A 118 6.13 11.16 11.20
CA GLY A 118 7.57 10.94 11.00
C GLY A 118 8.07 9.66 11.67
N LYS A 119 9.22 9.75 12.36
CA LYS A 119 9.92 8.60 12.94
C LYS A 119 9.02 7.79 13.87
N ASP A 120 9.07 6.46 13.78
CA ASP A 120 8.28 5.55 14.63
C ASP A 120 9.07 4.89 15.76
N VAL A 121 8.34 4.14 16.60
CA VAL A 121 8.89 3.42 17.74
C VAL A 121 9.77 2.24 17.34
N HIS A 122 9.67 1.75 16.10
CA HIS A 122 10.59 0.73 15.57
C HIS A 122 11.96 1.31 15.17
N GLY A 123 12.03 2.64 15.01
CA GLY A 123 13.21 3.34 14.53
C GLY A 123 13.19 3.65 13.03
N ASN A 124 12.09 3.38 12.32
CA ASN A 124 11.93 3.75 10.92
C ASN A 124 11.81 5.28 10.80
N PRO A 125 12.36 5.92 9.74
CA PRO A 125 12.19 7.36 9.50
C PRO A 125 10.72 7.79 9.35
N PHE A 126 9.87 6.89 8.89
CA PHE A 126 8.42 7.02 8.82
C PHE A 126 7.80 5.70 9.28
N GLY A 127 6.75 5.74 10.10
CA GLY A 127 6.01 4.54 10.52
C GLY A 127 5.02 4.04 9.46
N GLY A 128 4.39 2.88 9.68
CA GLY A 128 3.22 2.45 8.92
C GLY A 128 1.92 3.06 9.46
N TYR A 129 0.81 2.32 9.34
CA TYR A 129 -0.44 2.68 10.00
C TYR A 129 -0.26 2.66 11.52
N ASP A 130 -0.76 3.67 12.22
CA ASP A 130 -0.77 3.74 13.68
C ASP A 130 -1.93 4.65 14.08
N TYR A 131 -3.04 4.06 14.53
CA TYR A 131 -4.24 4.83 14.83
C TYR A 131 -3.97 5.96 15.84
N ALA A 132 -3.11 5.76 16.85
CA ALA A 132 -2.79 6.79 17.84
C ALA A 132 -1.97 7.97 17.27
N ARG A 133 -1.32 7.77 16.11
CA ARG A 133 -0.43 8.76 15.49
C ARG A 133 -0.90 9.28 14.14
N ASN A 134 -2.01 8.78 13.61
CA ASN A 134 -2.61 9.30 12.39
C ASN A 134 -3.11 10.74 12.63
N ALA A 135 -2.65 11.72 11.84
CA ALA A 135 -3.12 13.09 11.98
C ALA A 135 -4.56 13.30 11.45
N VAL A 136 -5.05 12.38 10.62
CA VAL A 136 -6.40 12.39 10.04
C VAL A 136 -7.07 11.06 10.37
N HIS A 137 -8.17 11.11 11.11
CA HIS A 137 -9.01 9.93 11.35
C HIS A 137 -10.27 10.01 10.49
N GLY A 138 -10.29 9.23 9.42
CA GLY A 138 -11.49 9.00 8.63
C GLY A 138 -12.49 8.13 9.38
N ASP A 139 -13.70 8.02 8.85
CA ASP A 139 -14.77 7.25 9.50
C ASP A 139 -14.42 5.75 9.59
N VAL A 140 -13.76 5.21 8.57
CA VAL A 140 -13.24 3.83 8.57
C VAL A 140 -12.21 3.63 9.70
N ASP A 141 -11.30 4.58 9.90
CA ASP A 141 -10.28 4.50 10.95
C ASP A 141 -10.92 4.45 12.35
N LYS A 142 -11.95 5.30 12.57
CA LYS A 142 -12.69 5.34 13.85
C LYS A 142 -13.48 4.06 14.10
N ILE A 143 -14.11 3.51 13.06
CA ILE A 143 -14.85 2.24 13.16
C ILE A 143 -13.87 1.10 13.46
N ALA A 144 -12.74 1.03 12.75
CA ALA A 144 -11.71 0.04 13.00
C ALA A 144 -11.18 0.11 14.44
N ALA A 145 -10.80 1.30 14.92
CA ALA A 145 -10.29 1.48 16.28
C ALA A 145 -11.32 1.15 17.37
N SER A 146 -12.60 1.40 17.10
CA SER A 146 -13.69 1.06 18.03
C SER A 146 -13.99 -0.44 18.03
N TRP A 147 -13.95 -1.08 16.86
CA TRP A 147 -14.28 -2.49 16.69
C TRP A 147 -13.15 -3.42 17.17
N LEU A 148 -11.91 -3.06 16.84
CA LEU A 148 -10.69 -3.83 17.16
C LEU A 148 -10.12 -3.41 18.52
N ALA A 149 -10.98 -3.00 19.44
CA ALA A 149 -10.52 -2.38 20.66
C ALA A 149 -9.75 -3.39 21.54
N ASN A 150 -8.47 -3.10 21.76
CA ASN A 150 -7.49 -3.97 22.45
C ASN A 150 -7.18 -5.28 21.70
N ASP A 151 -7.61 -5.40 20.44
CA ASP A 151 -7.22 -6.55 19.62
C ASP A 151 -5.73 -6.46 19.28
N TYR A 152 -5.08 -7.60 19.17
CA TYR A 152 -3.62 -7.70 19.05
C TYR A 152 -3.19 -8.44 17.78
N LEU A 153 -1.96 -8.22 17.33
CA LEU A 153 -1.41 -8.96 16.19
C LEU A 153 -1.14 -10.39 16.61
N ASP A 154 -1.65 -11.36 15.85
CA ASP A 154 -1.37 -12.78 16.09
C ASP A 154 0.13 -13.06 16.16
N ASP A 155 0.62 -13.58 17.27
CA ASP A 155 2.04 -13.88 17.52
C ASP A 155 2.31 -15.38 17.71
N GLY A 156 1.32 -16.20 17.36
CA GLY A 156 1.41 -17.65 17.31
C GLY A 156 1.11 -18.33 18.66
N PRO A 157 1.04 -19.68 18.67
CA PRO A 157 0.59 -20.40 19.86
C PRO A 157 1.49 -20.17 21.09
N GLY A 158 0.87 -19.80 22.21
CA GLY A 158 1.54 -19.50 23.48
C GLY A 158 2.12 -18.08 23.58
N GLY A 159 1.67 -17.18 22.70
CA GLY A 159 2.05 -15.77 22.65
C GLY A 159 1.14 -14.89 23.51
N MET A 160 0.59 -13.83 22.91
CA MET A 160 -0.38 -12.94 23.53
C MET A 160 -1.75 -13.62 23.66
N ASP A 161 -2.43 -13.36 24.78
CA ASP A 161 -3.70 -13.99 25.13
C ASP A 161 -4.84 -12.98 25.22
N GLY A 162 -6.03 -13.42 24.78
CA GLY A 162 -7.27 -12.75 25.13
C GLY A 162 -7.71 -13.06 26.56
N TRP A 163 -8.74 -12.36 27.05
CA TRP A 163 -9.25 -12.54 28.43
C TRP A 163 -9.69 -13.98 28.75
N PHE A 164 -10.14 -14.72 27.75
CA PHE A 164 -10.57 -16.11 27.89
C PHE A 164 -9.59 -17.14 27.28
N GLY A 165 -8.36 -16.71 26.96
CA GLY A 165 -7.26 -17.58 26.51
C GLY A 165 -6.70 -17.23 25.13
N ASP A 166 -5.74 -18.05 24.70
CA ASP A 166 -5.10 -17.95 23.39
C ASP A 166 -5.93 -18.62 22.28
N GLY A 167 -6.09 -17.94 21.15
CA GLY A 167 -6.61 -18.51 19.91
C GLY A 167 -5.68 -18.35 18.71
N SER A 168 -4.41 -17.97 18.95
CA SER A 168 -3.37 -17.72 17.97
C SER A 168 -2.98 -18.95 17.17
N LYS A 169 -2.75 -18.75 15.86
CA LYS A 169 -2.55 -19.86 14.89
C LYS A 169 -1.53 -19.58 13.81
N TYR A 170 -1.30 -18.33 13.41
CA TYR A 170 -0.65 -18.04 12.12
C TYR A 170 0.76 -17.40 12.24
N ASN A 171 1.09 -16.90 13.43
CA ASN A 171 2.27 -16.13 13.79
C ASN A 171 2.57 -14.93 12.87
N SER A 172 1.60 -14.03 12.74
CA SER A 172 1.71 -12.78 11.95
C SER A 172 2.85 -11.88 12.44
N TYR A 173 3.04 -11.75 13.76
CA TYR A 173 4.16 -11.02 14.36
C TYR A 173 5.51 -11.61 13.93
N GLY A 174 5.71 -12.92 14.08
CA GLY A 174 6.96 -13.58 13.72
C GLY A 174 7.29 -13.45 12.23
N LYS A 175 6.27 -13.49 11.35
CA LYS A 175 6.45 -13.22 9.91
C LYS A 175 6.87 -11.78 9.65
N THR A 176 6.22 -10.82 10.30
CA THR A 176 6.56 -9.39 10.22
C THR A 176 8.02 -9.17 10.65
N GLU A 177 8.41 -9.74 11.77
CA GLU A 177 9.77 -9.62 12.30
C GLU A 177 10.84 -10.23 11.39
N ALA A 178 10.51 -11.35 10.75
CA ALA A 178 11.44 -12.02 9.84
C ALA A 178 11.59 -11.30 8.49
N ASN A 179 10.50 -10.69 7.98
CA ASN A 179 10.46 -10.17 6.63
C ASN A 179 10.52 -8.64 6.55
N TYR A 180 9.85 -7.94 7.46
CA TYR A 180 9.56 -6.50 7.33
C TYR A 180 10.25 -5.63 8.38
N ARG A 181 10.87 -6.21 9.42
CA ARG A 181 11.71 -5.45 10.36
C ARG A 181 13.11 -5.20 9.78
N LEU A 182 13.27 -4.10 9.04
CA LEU A 182 14.51 -3.80 8.31
C LEU A 182 15.34 -2.68 8.97
N GLY A 183 16.29 -3.07 9.83
CA GLY A 183 17.23 -2.14 10.48
C GLY A 183 16.72 -1.50 11.77
N GLY A 184 15.47 -1.80 12.15
CA GLY A 184 14.86 -1.41 13.42
C GLY A 184 14.73 -2.55 14.42
N TYR A 185 13.95 -2.32 15.48
CA TYR A 185 13.56 -3.32 16.47
C TYR A 185 12.03 -3.34 16.61
N SER A 186 11.46 -4.46 16.99
CA SER A 186 10.09 -4.51 17.49
C SER A 186 10.01 -5.42 18.71
N THR A 187 8.97 -5.27 19.51
CA THR A 187 8.64 -6.21 20.58
C THR A 187 7.18 -6.63 20.45
N PRO A 188 6.77 -7.82 20.94
CA PRO A 188 5.36 -8.20 20.93
C PRO A 188 4.47 -7.15 21.60
N GLY A 189 4.99 -6.49 22.65
CA GLY A 189 4.31 -5.41 23.36
C GLY A 189 3.91 -4.21 22.50
N MET A 190 4.60 -3.96 21.39
CA MET A 190 4.18 -2.91 20.44
C MET A 190 2.89 -3.28 19.71
N TYR A 191 2.56 -4.57 19.62
CA TYR A 191 1.42 -5.10 18.87
C TYR A 191 0.30 -5.65 19.78
N GLN A 192 0.25 -5.19 21.04
CA GLN A 192 -0.75 -5.64 22.02
C GLN A 192 -2.12 -4.98 21.86
N ASP A 193 -2.17 -3.76 21.33
CA ASP A 193 -3.42 -3.00 21.26
C ASP A 193 -3.51 -2.28 19.92
N PHE A 194 -4.51 -2.63 19.10
CA PHE A 194 -4.71 -2.07 17.75
C PHE A 194 -4.72 -0.54 17.74
N GLN A 195 -5.29 0.09 18.77
CA GLN A 195 -5.37 1.56 18.83
C GLN A 195 -4.00 2.23 18.97
N THR A 196 -2.97 1.50 19.40
CA THR A 196 -1.60 2.01 19.58
C THR A 196 -0.56 1.18 18.83
N MET A 197 -0.98 0.18 18.06
CA MET A 197 -0.11 -0.73 17.34
C MET A 197 0.54 0.01 16.17
N PRO A 198 1.88 0.14 16.15
CA PRO A 198 2.58 0.69 15.01
C PRO A 198 2.81 -0.44 14.01
N PHE A 199 2.24 -0.34 12.81
CA PHE A 199 2.58 -1.24 11.72
C PHE A 199 3.93 -0.84 11.09
N GLN A 200 4.66 -1.81 10.53
CA GLN A 200 5.86 -1.50 9.72
C GLN A 200 5.42 -0.80 8.42
N PRO A 201 6.22 0.15 7.91
CA PRO A 201 5.85 0.90 6.71
C PRO A 201 6.03 0.08 5.43
N ILE A 202 5.26 0.43 4.39
CA ILE A 202 5.27 -0.25 3.08
C ILE A 202 6.65 -0.26 2.40
N ASP A 203 7.51 0.72 2.68
CA ASP A 203 8.87 0.73 2.12
C ASP A 203 9.73 -0.43 2.67
N ASN A 204 9.40 -0.98 3.84
CA ASN A 204 10.04 -2.20 4.33
C ASN A 204 9.55 -3.46 3.59
N LEU A 205 8.26 -3.59 3.30
CA LEU A 205 7.71 -4.67 2.47
C LEU A 205 8.35 -4.66 1.08
N ALA A 206 8.39 -3.49 0.45
CA ALA A 206 8.97 -3.31 -0.88
C ALA A 206 10.47 -3.68 -0.90
N GLN A 207 11.20 -3.24 0.12
CA GLN A 207 12.62 -3.54 0.25
C GLN A 207 12.88 -5.03 0.48
N TYR A 208 12.06 -5.71 1.26
CA TYR A 208 12.17 -7.16 1.46
C TYR A 208 12.08 -7.89 0.13
N TRP A 209 11.04 -7.61 -0.65
CA TRP A 209 10.81 -8.27 -1.94
C TRP A 209 11.86 -7.89 -2.98
N PHE A 210 12.35 -6.66 -2.95
CA PHE A 210 13.47 -6.27 -3.80
C PHE A 210 14.76 -7.00 -3.44
N ALA A 211 15.07 -7.17 -2.15
CA ALA A 211 16.22 -7.97 -1.72
C ALA A 211 16.08 -9.44 -2.18
N ARG A 212 14.87 -10.01 -2.14
CA ARG A 212 14.57 -11.34 -2.70
C ARG A 212 14.83 -11.39 -4.21
N PHE A 213 14.40 -10.37 -4.95
CA PHE A 213 14.71 -10.24 -6.37
C PHE A 213 16.23 -10.15 -6.63
N LEU A 214 16.96 -9.36 -5.84
CA LEU A 214 18.42 -9.25 -5.97
C LEU A 214 19.12 -10.58 -5.69
N ALA A 215 18.63 -11.38 -4.73
CA ALA A 215 19.17 -12.70 -4.46
C ALA A 215 18.84 -13.71 -5.57
N ALA A 216 17.56 -13.81 -5.94
CA ALA A 216 17.03 -14.73 -6.93
C ALA A 216 16.01 -14.01 -7.83
N PRO A 217 16.42 -13.48 -9.00
CA PRO A 217 15.56 -12.67 -9.84
C PRO A 217 14.32 -13.42 -10.32
N SER A 218 13.15 -12.86 -10.04
CA SER A 218 11.87 -13.31 -10.56
C SER A 218 10.95 -12.12 -10.82
N ALA A 219 10.04 -12.25 -11.79
CA ALA A 219 9.01 -11.23 -12.02
C ALA A 219 8.13 -11.04 -10.78
N GLN A 220 7.80 -12.12 -10.07
CA GLN A 220 6.96 -12.05 -8.88
C GLN A 220 7.60 -11.21 -7.76
N ALA A 221 8.85 -11.50 -7.37
CA ALA A 221 9.51 -10.75 -6.31
C ALA A 221 9.72 -9.27 -6.68
N LEU A 222 10.01 -8.99 -7.95
CA LEU A 222 10.10 -7.60 -8.40
C LEU A 222 8.73 -6.91 -8.39
N GLY A 223 7.67 -7.56 -8.89
CA GLY A 223 6.31 -7.02 -8.90
C GLY A 223 5.77 -6.74 -7.49
N PHE A 224 6.01 -7.63 -6.52
CA PHE A 224 5.68 -7.37 -5.11
C PHE A 224 6.39 -6.12 -4.57
N ALA A 225 7.63 -5.86 -4.98
CA ALA A 225 8.32 -4.61 -4.62
C ALA A 225 7.70 -3.38 -5.29
N LEU A 226 7.11 -3.52 -6.49
CA LEU A 226 6.49 -2.42 -7.22
C LEU A 226 5.11 -2.01 -6.66
N HIS A 227 4.48 -2.85 -5.84
CA HIS A 227 3.26 -2.47 -5.12
C HIS A 227 3.43 -1.18 -4.29
N ALA A 228 4.68 -0.85 -3.90
CA ALA A 228 5.07 0.40 -3.24
C ALA A 228 4.62 1.69 -3.94
N THR A 229 4.11 1.63 -5.18
CA THR A 229 3.36 2.73 -5.82
C THR A 229 2.21 3.28 -4.99
N ASP A 230 1.73 2.53 -3.98
CA ASP A 230 0.84 3.02 -2.94
C ASP A 230 1.37 4.24 -2.19
N LEU A 231 2.68 4.46 -2.14
CA LEU A 231 3.24 5.69 -1.60
C LEU A 231 2.83 6.95 -2.39
N LEU A 232 2.37 6.80 -3.62
CA LEU A 232 1.82 7.87 -4.45
C LEU A 232 0.29 7.91 -4.41
N GLN A 233 -0.33 7.08 -3.57
CA GLN A 233 -1.69 7.21 -3.10
C GLN A 233 -1.66 8.16 -1.87
N PRO A 234 -2.31 9.34 -1.88
CA PRO A 234 -2.18 10.31 -0.79
C PRO A 234 -2.65 9.81 0.58
N HIS A 235 -3.75 9.07 0.66
CA HIS A 235 -4.26 8.47 1.90
C HIS A 235 -3.24 7.57 2.60
N HIS A 236 -2.38 6.90 1.84
CA HIS A 236 -1.33 6.01 2.36
C HIS A 236 -0.16 6.76 2.99
N THR A 237 0.03 8.04 2.64
CA THR A 237 1.07 8.90 3.23
C THR A 237 0.54 9.83 4.32
N TRP A 238 -0.74 10.16 4.23
CA TRP A 238 -1.50 10.85 5.28
C TRP A 238 -2.07 9.90 6.35
N SER A 239 -1.87 8.59 6.18
CA SER A 239 -2.27 7.52 7.09
C SER A 239 -3.73 7.56 7.51
N THR A 240 -4.63 7.52 6.54
CA THR A 240 -6.07 7.38 6.78
C THR A 240 -6.65 6.35 5.83
N SER A 241 -7.57 5.52 6.33
CA SER A 241 -8.33 4.52 5.54
C SER A 241 -9.70 5.06 5.11
N GLY A 242 -9.99 6.34 5.43
CA GLY A 242 -11.24 7.03 5.12
C GLY A 242 -11.00 8.34 4.35
N SER A 243 -11.83 9.37 4.55
CA SER A 243 -11.60 10.67 3.91
C SER A 243 -11.56 10.61 2.37
N ASN A 244 -12.62 10.05 1.76
CA ASN A 244 -12.73 9.84 0.30
C ASN A 244 -11.72 8.84 -0.31
N HIS A 245 -11.10 7.96 0.48
CA HIS A 245 -10.10 6.98 0.03
C HIS A 245 -10.55 6.17 -1.19
N THR A 246 -11.55 5.30 -1.03
CA THR A 246 -12.06 4.45 -2.12
C THR A 246 -12.54 5.28 -3.32
N GLY A 247 -13.24 6.38 -3.06
CA GLY A 247 -13.75 7.22 -4.14
C GLY A 247 -12.64 7.93 -4.92
N TRP A 248 -11.48 8.18 -4.32
CA TRP A 248 -10.31 8.71 -5.02
C TRP A 248 -9.65 7.65 -5.90
N GLU A 249 -9.53 6.42 -5.39
CA GLU A 249 -8.97 5.29 -6.14
C GLU A 249 -9.82 4.92 -7.35
N GLU A 250 -11.14 4.84 -7.15
CA GLU A 250 -12.11 4.65 -8.22
C GLU A 250 -11.99 5.75 -9.28
N TRP A 251 -11.89 7.02 -8.85
CA TRP A 251 -11.70 8.13 -9.80
C TRP A 251 -10.38 8.01 -10.56
N ALA A 252 -9.28 7.65 -9.91
CA ALA A 252 -7.99 7.52 -10.59
C ALA A 252 -8.03 6.39 -11.62
N GLU A 253 -8.72 5.29 -11.32
CA GLU A 253 -8.93 4.18 -12.24
C GLU A 253 -9.82 4.59 -13.43
N ASP A 254 -10.97 5.19 -13.18
CA ASP A 254 -11.94 5.59 -14.20
C ASP A 254 -11.36 6.63 -15.17
N TYR A 255 -10.64 7.61 -14.63
CA TYR A 255 -10.13 8.75 -15.39
C TYR A 255 -8.68 8.58 -15.87
N TYR A 256 -8.07 7.42 -15.61
CA TYR A 256 -6.65 7.15 -15.86
C TYR A 256 -6.21 7.58 -17.26
N TYR A 257 -6.94 7.13 -18.30
CA TYR A 257 -6.61 7.45 -19.69
C TYR A 257 -7.29 8.72 -20.19
N SER A 258 -8.54 8.98 -19.79
CA SER A 258 -9.28 10.16 -20.27
C SER A 258 -8.65 11.48 -19.82
N GLU A 259 -8.01 11.50 -18.64
CA GLU A 259 -7.28 12.67 -18.14
C GLU A 259 -5.80 12.67 -18.52
N GLY A 260 -5.35 11.66 -19.27
CA GLY A 260 -3.97 11.49 -19.68
C GLY A 260 -3.03 11.39 -18.48
N LEU A 261 -3.42 10.65 -17.43
CA LEU A 261 -2.62 10.52 -16.21
C LEU A 261 -1.29 9.80 -16.46
N ASN A 262 -1.22 8.99 -17.52
CA ASN A 262 0.01 8.33 -17.99
C ASN A 262 0.77 9.11 -19.09
N ASN A 263 0.48 10.40 -19.27
CA ASN A 263 1.13 11.19 -20.31
C ASN A 263 2.66 11.13 -20.21
N PRO A 264 3.38 10.70 -21.28
CA PRO A 264 4.83 10.54 -21.23
C PRO A 264 5.61 11.80 -20.85
N ALA A 265 5.11 12.99 -21.20
CA ALA A 265 5.76 14.25 -20.81
C ALA A 265 5.66 14.51 -19.30
N LEU A 266 4.55 14.11 -18.66
CA LEU A 266 4.40 14.20 -17.21
C LEU A 266 5.30 13.16 -16.51
N VAL A 267 5.40 11.95 -17.07
CA VAL A 267 6.31 10.91 -16.55
C VAL A 267 7.76 11.37 -16.66
N GLN A 268 8.16 11.94 -17.79
CA GLN A 268 9.50 12.49 -18.01
C GLN A 268 9.84 13.62 -17.02
N ALA A 269 8.88 14.50 -16.73
CA ALA A 269 9.07 15.52 -15.71
C ALA A 269 9.22 14.90 -14.31
N ALA A 270 8.31 13.97 -13.95
CA ALA A 270 8.33 13.28 -12.66
C ALA A 270 9.61 12.48 -12.42
N LEU A 271 10.23 11.91 -13.46
CA LEU A 271 11.53 11.22 -13.35
C LEU A 271 12.63 12.14 -12.80
N GLY A 272 12.58 13.44 -13.11
CA GLY A 272 13.53 14.44 -12.64
C GLY A 272 13.37 14.83 -11.18
N ASP A 273 12.21 14.57 -10.57
CA ASP A 273 11.94 14.86 -9.16
C ASP A 273 12.52 13.78 -8.21
N PHE A 274 12.98 12.66 -8.76
CA PHE A 274 13.63 11.58 -8.02
C PHE A 274 15.15 11.58 -8.25
N THR A 275 15.90 11.34 -7.18
CA THR A 275 17.30 10.92 -7.29
C THR A 275 17.37 9.47 -7.75
N PRO A 276 17.99 9.15 -8.91
CA PRO A 276 18.09 7.78 -9.39
C PRO A 276 18.89 6.90 -8.43
N LEU A 277 18.50 5.63 -8.35
CA LEU A 277 19.25 4.63 -7.59
C LEU A 277 20.63 4.41 -8.21
N ALA A 278 21.67 4.33 -7.36
CA ALA A 278 23.00 3.95 -7.80
C ALA A 278 23.00 2.56 -8.44
N ALA A 279 23.91 2.32 -9.40
CA ALA A 279 23.96 1.06 -10.13
C ALA A 279 24.11 -0.19 -9.25
N THR A 280 24.73 -0.04 -8.07
CA THR A 280 24.97 -1.10 -7.09
C THR A 280 24.02 -1.06 -5.90
N ALA A 281 23.04 -0.13 -5.89
CA ALA A 281 22.13 0.08 -4.76
C ALA A 281 21.47 -1.24 -4.35
N GLN A 282 21.48 -1.53 -3.05
CA GLN A 282 20.79 -2.70 -2.47
C GLN A 282 19.50 -2.28 -1.75
N ASP A 283 19.35 -0.99 -1.46
CA ASP A 283 18.22 -0.42 -0.71
C ASP A 283 17.41 0.53 -1.60
N LEU A 284 16.12 0.24 -1.78
CA LEU A 284 15.15 1.06 -2.50
C LEU A 284 14.52 2.15 -1.63
N ARG A 285 14.54 2.00 -0.30
CA ARG A 285 13.78 2.86 0.60
C ARG A 285 14.08 4.35 0.44
N PRO A 286 15.32 4.80 0.15
CA PRO A 286 15.57 6.22 -0.15
C PRO A 286 14.78 6.75 -1.37
N LEU A 287 14.57 5.94 -2.40
CA LEU A 287 13.72 6.30 -3.55
C LEU A 287 12.25 6.33 -3.12
N LEU A 288 11.79 5.29 -2.42
CA LEU A 288 10.40 5.15 -1.99
C LEU A 288 9.97 6.31 -1.08
N ARG A 289 10.83 6.73 -0.15
CA ARG A 289 10.58 7.89 0.72
C ARG A 289 10.49 9.21 -0.02
N GLN A 290 11.19 9.38 -1.15
CA GLN A 290 11.00 10.55 -2.01
C GLN A 290 9.59 10.54 -2.62
N GLY A 291 9.11 9.37 -3.05
CA GLY A 291 7.74 9.20 -3.56
C GLY A 291 6.69 9.53 -2.49
N GLY A 292 6.84 8.96 -1.30
CA GLY A 292 5.96 9.24 -0.16
C GLY A 292 5.98 10.73 0.23
N SER A 293 7.15 11.36 0.28
CA SER A 293 7.29 12.79 0.60
C SER A 293 6.60 13.66 -0.46
N TYR A 294 6.73 13.29 -1.73
CA TYR A 294 6.09 14.00 -2.82
C TYR A 294 4.56 13.90 -2.74
N SER A 295 4.03 12.69 -2.50
CA SER A 295 2.60 12.44 -2.31
C SER A 295 2.04 13.21 -1.13
N TYR A 296 2.71 13.17 0.01
CA TYR A 296 2.31 13.92 1.19
C TYR A 296 2.21 15.42 0.91
N ALA A 297 3.23 15.99 0.25
CA ALA A 297 3.30 17.42 -0.06
C ALA A 297 2.31 17.88 -1.15
N ASN A 298 1.87 16.99 -2.04
CA ASN A 298 1.13 17.39 -3.25
C ASN A 298 -0.26 16.76 -3.41
N GLY A 299 -0.56 15.70 -2.66
CA GLY A 299 -1.76 14.87 -2.84
C GLY A 299 -2.90 15.18 -1.88
N GLY A 300 -2.63 15.86 -0.76
CA GLY A 300 -3.56 15.99 0.37
C GLY A 300 -4.96 16.57 0.05
N ALA A 301 -5.09 17.31 -1.05
CA ALA A 301 -6.38 17.89 -1.47
C ALA A 301 -7.47 16.83 -1.73
N VAL A 302 -7.11 15.62 -2.14
CA VAL A 302 -8.08 14.55 -2.47
C VAL A 302 -8.72 13.92 -1.23
N LEU A 303 -8.14 14.14 -0.04
CA LEU A 303 -8.71 13.65 1.22
C LEU A 303 -10.03 14.35 1.56
N SER A 304 -10.21 15.59 1.09
CA SER A 304 -11.39 16.41 1.42
C SER A 304 -12.25 16.78 0.21
N SER A 305 -11.81 16.45 -1.01
CA SER A 305 -12.48 16.87 -2.23
C SER A 305 -12.85 15.71 -3.17
N THR A 306 -14.12 15.72 -3.57
CA THR A 306 -14.65 14.90 -4.67
C THR A 306 -14.72 15.66 -5.99
N ASP A 307 -14.34 16.94 -6.00
CA ASP A 307 -14.38 17.77 -7.21
C ASP A 307 -13.42 17.23 -8.28
N HIS A 308 -13.94 17.07 -9.50
CA HIS A 308 -13.20 16.50 -10.61
C HIS A 308 -11.95 17.32 -10.97
N ALA A 309 -12.00 18.65 -10.95
CA ALA A 309 -10.85 19.48 -11.33
C ALA A 309 -9.73 19.40 -10.28
N VAL A 310 -10.08 19.32 -8.99
CA VAL A 310 -9.13 19.07 -7.89
C VAL A 310 -8.48 17.70 -8.05
N ARG A 311 -9.30 16.65 -8.24
CA ARG A 311 -8.82 15.28 -8.43
C ARG A 311 -7.94 15.14 -9.66
N ARG A 312 -8.31 15.76 -10.78
CA ARG A 312 -7.48 15.86 -11.99
C ARG A 312 -6.13 16.48 -11.70
N THR A 313 -6.10 17.57 -10.96
CA THR A 313 -4.86 18.26 -10.61
C THR A 313 -3.94 17.37 -9.78
N ALA A 314 -4.48 16.66 -8.79
CA ALA A 314 -3.73 15.69 -8.00
C ALA A 314 -3.30 14.46 -8.83
N GLY A 315 -4.19 13.91 -9.66
CA GLY A 315 -3.95 12.70 -10.46
C GLY A 315 -2.82 12.90 -11.47
N ARG A 316 -2.77 14.08 -12.10
CA ARG A 316 -1.69 14.49 -13.02
C ARG A 316 -0.35 14.72 -12.32
N LYS A 317 -0.31 14.63 -10.99
CA LYS A 317 0.94 14.56 -10.21
C LYS A 317 1.19 13.12 -9.74
N MET A 318 0.22 12.49 -9.09
CA MET A 318 0.39 11.21 -8.41
C MET A 318 0.72 10.06 -9.36
N ILE A 319 -0.06 9.88 -10.43
CA ILE A 319 0.13 8.74 -11.35
C ILE A 319 1.44 8.84 -12.13
N PRO A 320 1.83 9.99 -12.73
CA PRO A 320 3.14 10.11 -13.37
C PRO A 320 4.31 9.84 -12.43
N HIS A 321 4.21 10.26 -11.15
CA HIS A 321 5.24 9.98 -10.15
C HIS A 321 5.29 8.50 -9.76
N ALA A 322 4.14 7.82 -9.71
CA ALA A 322 4.11 6.38 -9.48
C ALA A 322 4.80 5.64 -10.63
N ILE A 323 4.49 6.01 -11.88
CA ILE A 323 5.14 5.45 -13.08
C ILE A 323 6.66 5.73 -13.05
N ALA A 324 7.07 6.97 -12.77
CA ALA A 324 8.47 7.37 -12.69
C ALA A 324 9.23 6.59 -11.60
N MET A 325 8.61 6.36 -10.44
CA MET A 325 9.19 5.55 -9.38
C MET A 325 9.41 4.10 -9.83
N VAL A 326 8.44 3.50 -10.53
CA VAL A 326 8.59 2.16 -11.12
C VAL A 326 9.71 2.14 -12.16
N VAL A 327 9.82 3.15 -13.03
CA VAL A 327 10.93 3.26 -14.00
C VAL A 327 12.29 3.29 -13.30
N HIS A 328 12.44 4.02 -12.19
CA HIS A 328 13.69 4.01 -11.40
C HIS A 328 14.02 2.64 -10.80
N VAL A 329 13.01 1.94 -10.25
CA VAL A 329 13.19 0.58 -9.74
C VAL A 329 13.57 -0.40 -10.86
N LEU A 330 12.90 -0.34 -12.01
CA LEU A 330 13.19 -1.18 -13.17
C LEU A 330 14.57 -0.87 -13.77
N ASN A 331 14.98 0.39 -13.81
CA ASN A 331 16.33 0.79 -14.21
C ASN A 331 17.38 0.12 -13.32
N ARG A 332 17.16 0.08 -12.01
CA ARG A 332 18.05 -0.61 -11.10
C ARG A 332 17.98 -2.13 -11.26
N ALA A 333 16.79 -2.70 -11.42
CA ALA A 333 16.58 -4.14 -11.59
C ALA A 333 17.25 -4.67 -12.86
N ALA A 334 17.21 -3.91 -13.95
CA ALA A 334 17.87 -4.23 -15.22
C ALA A 334 19.39 -4.39 -15.09
N LEU A 335 20.03 -3.78 -14.09
CA LEU A 335 21.46 -3.94 -13.83
C LEU A 335 21.79 -5.23 -13.08
N ARG A 336 20.78 -5.91 -12.52
CA ARG A 336 20.92 -7.19 -11.84
C ARG A 336 20.70 -8.38 -12.78
N LEU A 337 19.85 -8.24 -13.78
CA LEU A 337 19.52 -9.30 -14.74
C LEU A 337 20.66 -9.55 -15.74
#